data_AF-A0A955DY47-F1
#
_entry.id   AF-A0A955DY47-F1
#
_cell.length_a   1.000
_cell.length_b   1.000
_cell.length_c   1.000
_cell.angle_alpha   90.00
_cell.angle_beta   90.00
_cell.angle_gamma   90.00
#
_symmetry.space_group_name_H-M   'P 1'
#
loop_
_entity.id
_entity.type
_entity.pdbx_description
1 polymer ?
#
loop_
_entity_poly.entity_id
_entity_poly.type
_entity_poly.pdbx_seq_one_letter_code
_entity_poly.pdbx_strand_id
1 'polypeptide(L)'
;MRPEEGVEVAIRRLATEQIDRALVEMDDADRDVHAVVHQVRKRCKKIRAVIRMVKPVFRTARVEEARFRDAGRRLGGVRDASSMVDCLERLGLQDASLGRDGVFERVRLALHERRSELEGSCRGASDLVDRLGEVRASLCAGRSRVTSWTLETTGGEAIRAGMERTYRRSRDAMRQAFEGSDVEVWKEC
;
A
#
# COMPACT_ATOMS: atom_id res chain seq x y z
N MET A 1 14.05 6.53 -17.97
CA MET A 1 15.33 5.85 -17.74
C MET A 1 16.33 6.60 -18.59
N ARG A 2 17.39 7.18 -18.02
CA ARG A 2 18.47 7.72 -18.86
C ARG A 2 19.16 6.51 -19.50
N PRO A 3 19.48 6.51 -20.81
CA PRO A 3 20.06 5.35 -21.48
C PRO A 3 21.36 4.82 -20.82
N GLU A 4 22.07 5.71 -20.13
CA GLU A 4 23.35 5.47 -19.42
C GLU A 4 23.18 4.90 -18.00
N GLU A 5 21.98 4.96 -17.40
CA GLU A 5 21.75 4.55 -16.00
C GLU A 5 21.54 3.03 -15.93
N GLY A 6 22.52 2.31 -15.37
CA GLY A 6 22.40 0.87 -15.13
C GLY A 6 21.15 0.52 -14.32
N VAL A 7 20.50 -0.59 -14.65
CA VAL A 7 19.26 -1.06 -14.00
C VAL A 7 19.37 -1.07 -12.48
N GLU A 8 20.51 -1.53 -11.96
CA GLU A 8 20.77 -1.54 -10.52
C GLU A 8 20.64 -0.14 -9.89
N VAL A 9 21.27 0.87 -10.49
CA VAL A 9 21.20 2.26 -10.03
C VAL A 9 19.75 2.77 -10.07
N ALA A 10 19.03 2.48 -11.15
CA ALA A 10 17.63 2.88 -11.28
C ALA A 10 16.72 2.23 -10.22
N ILE A 11 16.90 0.94 -9.94
CA ILE A 11 16.13 0.22 -8.91
C ILE A 11 16.43 0.76 -7.51
N ARG A 12 17.72 0.98 -7.19
CA ARG A 12 18.12 1.57 -5.90
C ARG A 12 17.51 2.98 -5.75
N ARG A 13 17.63 3.82 -6.78
CA ARG A 13 17.06 5.18 -6.79
C ARG A 13 15.54 5.17 -6.57
N LEU A 14 14.81 4.33 -7.31
CA LEU A 14 13.35 4.25 -7.19
C LEU A 14 12.91 3.75 -5.82
N ALA A 15 13.59 2.75 -5.26
CA ALA A 15 13.29 2.24 -3.93
C ALA A 15 13.56 3.31 -2.87
N THR A 16 14.72 3.97 -2.90
CA THR A 16 15.06 5.08 -2.00
C THR A 16 14.04 6.22 -2.11
N GLU A 17 13.66 6.63 -3.33
CA GLU A 17 12.67 7.70 -3.54
C GLU A 17 11.30 7.35 -2.93
N GLN A 18 10.85 6.09 -3.02
CA GLN A 18 9.60 5.70 -2.39
C GLN A 18 9.70 5.62 -0.86
N ILE A 19 10.85 5.22 -0.33
CA ILE A 19 11.10 5.19 1.13
C ILE A 19 11.13 6.63 1.67
N ASP A 20 11.91 7.50 1.05
CA ASP A 20 12.06 8.90 1.48
C ASP A 20 10.71 9.62 1.43
N ARG A 21 9.92 9.40 0.37
CA ARG A 21 8.55 9.90 0.33
C ARG A 21 7.70 9.35 1.46
N ALA A 22 7.75 8.05 1.74
CA ALA A 22 6.97 7.46 2.83
C ALA A 22 7.32 8.09 4.18
N LEU A 23 8.61 8.35 4.44
CA LEU A 23 9.07 9.03 5.65
C LEU A 23 8.54 10.47 5.72
N VAL A 24 8.62 11.22 4.62
CA VAL A 24 8.04 12.57 4.53
C VAL A 24 6.54 12.57 4.78
N GLU A 25 5.77 11.62 4.22
CA GLU A 25 4.34 11.54 4.51
C GLU A 25 4.07 11.27 6.00
N MET A 26 4.98 10.60 6.71
CA MET A 26 4.85 10.28 8.14
C MET A 26 5.30 11.43 9.06
N ASP A 27 6.04 12.42 8.53
CA ASP A 27 6.50 13.60 9.26
C ASP A 27 5.51 14.78 9.13
N ASP A 28 4.54 14.69 8.22
CA ASP A 28 3.50 15.68 7.98
C ASP A 28 2.44 15.62 9.11
N ALA A 29 2.69 16.35 10.19
CA ALA A 29 1.86 16.37 11.40
C ALA A 29 0.45 16.96 11.17
N ASP A 30 0.28 17.78 10.12
CA ASP A 30 -1.00 18.41 9.76
C ASP A 30 -1.90 17.48 8.93
N ARG A 31 -1.37 16.33 8.49
CA ARG A 31 -2.10 15.40 7.64
C ARG A 31 -2.93 14.41 8.45
N ASP A 32 -4.13 14.14 7.94
CA ASP A 32 -4.97 13.04 8.40
C ASP A 32 -4.18 11.71 8.45
N VAL A 33 -4.21 11.07 9.62
CA VAL A 33 -3.47 9.83 9.91
C VAL A 33 -3.89 8.69 8.99
N HIS A 34 -5.16 8.63 8.57
CA HIS A 34 -5.63 7.61 7.63
C HIS A 34 -5.04 7.83 6.23
N ALA A 35 -4.96 9.08 5.78
CA ALA A 35 -4.27 9.45 4.55
C ALA A 35 -2.77 9.10 4.60
N VAL A 36 -2.09 9.36 5.73
CA VAL A 36 -0.69 8.95 5.95
C VAL A 36 -0.55 7.44 5.81
N VAL A 37 -1.36 6.66 6.52
CA VAL A 37 -1.38 5.19 6.44
C VAL A 37 -1.59 4.71 5.00
N HIS A 38 -2.55 5.30 4.29
CA HIS A 38 -2.84 4.94 2.90
C HIS A 38 -1.63 5.18 2.01
N GLN A 39 -0.98 6.35 2.11
CA GLN A 39 0.18 6.66 1.29
C GLN A 39 1.37 5.77 1.62
N VAL A 40 1.67 5.53 2.90
CA VAL A 40 2.77 4.62 3.31
C VAL A 40 2.54 3.21 2.73
N ARG A 41 1.33 2.66 2.85
CA ARG A 41 0.98 1.36 2.24
C ARG A 41 1.15 1.36 0.72
N LYS A 42 0.75 2.45 0.06
CA LYS A 42 0.93 2.63 -1.39
C LYS A 42 2.42 2.67 -1.76
N ARG A 43 3.28 3.33 -0.99
CA ARG A 43 4.75 3.34 -1.21
C ARG A 43 5.35 1.95 -1.03
N CYS A 44 5.00 1.23 0.04
CA CYS A 44 5.41 -0.17 0.25
C CYS A 44 5.02 -1.06 -0.93
N LYS A 45 3.80 -0.90 -1.48
CA LYS A 45 3.35 -1.61 -2.68
C LYS A 45 4.21 -1.28 -3.90
N LYS A 46 4.57 0.00 -4.11
CA LYS A 46 5.44 0.43 -5.21
C LYS A 46 6.85 -0.16 -5.09
N ILE A 47 7.46 -0.14 -3.90
CA ILE A 47 8.78 -0.73 -3.67
C ILE A 47 8.78 -2.22 -4.01
N ARG A 48 7.75 -2.96 -3.57
CA ARG A 48 7.59 -4.38 -3.91
C ARG A 48 7.44 -4.62 -5.41
N ALA A 49 6.73 -3.73 -6.12
CA ALA A 49 6.61 -3.83 -7.57
C ALA A 49 7.98 -3.67 -8.25
N VAL A 50 8.77 -2.70 -7.82
CA VAL A 50 10.15 -2.47 -8.30
C VAL A 50 11.04 -3.69 -8.05
N ILE A 51 11.03 -4.25 -6.82
CA ILE A 51 11.78 -5.49 -6.49
C ILE A 51 11.35 -6.66 -7.38
N ARG A 52 10.04 -6.79 -7.64
CA ARG A 52 9.49 -7.88 -8.46
C ARG A 52 9.99 -7.84 -9.90
N MET A 53 10.26 -6.64 -10.44
CA MET A 53 10.77 -6.48 -11.81
C MET A 53 12.18 -7.06 -11.98
N VAL A 54 13.01 -7.05 -10.93
CA VAL A 54 14.38 -7.60 -10.96
C VAL A 54 14.55 -8.89 -10.17
N LYS A 55 13.46 -9.42 -9.60
CA LYS A 55 13.43 -10.67 -8.83
C LYS A 55 14.19 -11.85 -9.44
N PRO A 56 14.23 -12.07 -10.77
CA PRO A 56 14.97 -13.18 -11.35
C PRO A 56 16.48 -13.08 -11.17
N VAL A 57 17.01 -11.87 -11.06
CA VAL A 57 18.46 -11.55 -11.00
C VAL A 57 18.85 -10.85 -9.69
N PHE A 58 17.94 -10.83 -8.72
CA PHE A 58 18.14 -10.20 -7.42
C PHE A 58 17.99 -11.24 -6.32
N ARG A 59 19.13 -11.78 -5.85
CA ARG A 59 19.20 -12.90 -4.90
C ARG A 59 18.34 -12.70 -3.65
N THR A 60 18.33 -11.50 -3.08
CA THR A 60 17.59 -11.19 -1.84
C THR A 60 16.18 -10.64 -2.10
N ALA A 61 15.69 -10.66 -3.34
CA ALA A 61 14.39 -10.09 -3.70
C ALA A 61 13.23 -10.61 -2.85
N ARG A 62 13.19 -11.92 -2.56
CA ARG A 62 12.12 -12.51 -1.75
C ARG A 62 12.11 -11.97 -0.32
N VAL A 63 13.29 -11.82 0.27
CA VAL A 63 13.46 -11.32 1.64
C VAL A 63 13.08 -9.84 1.71
N GLU A 64 13.54 -9.02 0.76
CA GLU A 64 13.17 -7.59 0.74
C GLU A 64 11.68 -7.39 0.43
N GLU A 65 11.12 -8.14 -0.52
CA GLU A 65 9.68 -8.09 -0.83
C GLU A 65 8.83 -8.44 0.42
N ALA A 66 9.29 -9.41 1.22
CA ALA A 66 8.64 -9.78 2.47
C ALA A 66 8.70 -8.66 3.50
N ARG A 67 9.87 -8.05 3.73
CA ARG A 67 10.04 -6.94 4.69
C ARG A 67 9.11 -5.77 4.39
N PHE A 68 9.01 -5.34 3.13
CA PHE A 68 8.10 -4.25 2.74
C PHE A 68 6.62 -4.67 2.76
N ARG A 69 6.30 -5.95 2.53
CA ARG A 69 4.94 -6.50 2.68
C ARG A 69 4.51 -6.45 4.14
N ASP A 70 5.38 -6.91 5.04
CA ASP A 70 5.10 -6.98 6.47
C ASP A 70 4.99 -5.57 7.08
N ALA A 71 5.86 -4.64 6.68
CA ALA A 71 5.73 -3.22 7.05
C ALA A 71 4.37 -2.63 6.64
N GLY A 72 3.91 -2.89 5.40
CA GLY A 72 2.59 -2.41 4.95
C GLY A 72 1.41 -3.10 5.66
N ARG A 73 1.56 -4.37 6.08
CA ARG A 73 0.52 -5.14 6.77
C ARG A 73 0.33 -4.73 8.23
N ARG A 74 1.37 -4.22 8.91
CA ARG A 74 1.25 -3.68 10.27
C ARG A 74 0.24 -2.54 10.38
N LEU A 75 0.12 -1.75 9.31
CA LEU A 75 -0.90 -0.70 9.14
C LEU A 75 -2.26 -1.21 8.65
N GLY A 76 -2.44 -2.54 8.57
CA GLY A 76 -3.63 -3.23 8.08
C GLY A 76 -4.79 -3.26 9.07
N GLY A 77 -4.51 -3.25 10.37
CA GLY A 77 -5.50 -3.42 11.44
C GLY A 77 -6.42 -2.22 11.68
N VAL A 78 -6.18 -1.07 11.05
CA VAL A 78 -6.92 0.18 11.29
C VAL A 78 -8.28 0.22 10.54
N ARG A 79 -8.73 -0.88 9.92
CA ARG A 79 -9.36 -0.72 8.60
C ARG A 79 -10.74 -1.30 8.28
N ASP A 80 -11.50 -1.87 9.21
CA ASP A 80 -12.83 -2.35 8.82
C ASP A 80 -13.92 -1.26 8.83
N ALA A 81 -13.92 -0.33 9.79
CA ALA A 81 -14.98 0.69 9.86
C ALA A 81 -14.78 1.84 8.84
N SER A 82 -13.56 2.40 8.76
CA SER A 82 -13.29 3.57 7.91
C SER A 82 -13.38 3.26 6.41
N SER A 83 -12.97 2.07 5.96
CA SER A 83 -13.11 1.70 4.54
C SER A 83 -14.56 1.54 4.10
N MET A 84 -15.45 1.10 5.02
CA MET A 84 -16.88 0.99 4.75
C MET A 84 -17.55 2.36 4.65
N VAL A 85 -17.19 3.30 5.54
CA VAL A 85 -17.66 4.69 5.50
C VAL A 85 -17.19 5.38 4.21
N ASP A 86 -15.88 5.31 3.89
CA ASP A 86 -15.33 5.87 2.65
C ASP A 86 -15.97 5.26 1.40
N CYS A 87 -16.29 3.96 1.42
CA CYS A 87 -16.98 3.30 0.32
C CYS A 87 -18.42 3.84 0.18
N LEU A 88 -19.13 3.99 1.29
CA LEU A 88 -20.50 4.55 1.32
C LEU A 88 -20.53 5.99 0.80
N GLU A 89 -19.54 6.81 1.19
CA GLU A 89 -19.40 8.19 0.73
C GLU A 89 -19.03 8.27 -0.77
N ARG A 90 -18.12 7.40 -1.24
CA ARG A 90 -17.69 7.34 -2.65
C ARG A 90 -18.73 6.79 -3.61
N LEU A 91 -19.67 5.98 -3.12
CA LEU A 91 -20.81 5.47 -3.90
C LEU A 91 -21.87 6.55 -4.19
N GLY A 92 -21.65 7.81 -3.80
CA GLY A 92 -22.48 8.92 -4.25
C GLY A 92 -23.84 9.00 -3.53
N LEU A 93 -23.94 8.48 -2.31
CA LEU A 93 -25.10 8.70 -1.43
C LEU A 93 -25.16 10.13 -0.85
N GLN A 94 -24.59 11.10 -1.56
CA GLN A 94 -24.80 12.53 -1.28
C GLN A 94 -26.20 12.97 -1.72
N ASP A 95 -26.83 12.23 -2.62
CA ASP A 95 -28.23 12.45 -3.00
C ASP A 95 -29.16 11.75 -2.03
N ALA A 96 -29.91 12.55 -1.25
CA ALA A 96 -31.00 12.12 -0.37
C ALA A 96 -32.15 11.39 -1.11
N SER A 97 -32.06 11.18 -2.42
CA SER A 97 -33.09 10.56 -3.25
C SER A 97 -33.06 9.03 -3.26
N LEU A 98 -31.96 8.39 -2.80
CA LEU A 98 -31.79 6.93 -2.85
C LEU A 98 -32.33 6.17 -1.62
N GLY A 99 -32.76 6.87 -0.57
CA GLY A 99 -33.24 6.25 0.67
C GLY A 99 -34.71 6.58 0.94
N ARG A 100 -35.65 5.89 0.31
CA ARG A 100 -37.09 6.12 0.53
C ARG A 100 -37.56 5.88 2.00
N ASP A 101 -36.73 5.28 2.86
CA ASP A 101 -37.13 4.84 4.22
C ASP A 101 -36.16 5.20 5.37
N GLY A 102 -35.19 6.11 5.15
CA GLY A 102 -34.25 6.56 6.20
C GLY A 102 -33.32 5.47 6.77
N VAL A 103 -33.37 4.24 6.25
CA VAL A 103 -32.49 3.11 6.62
C VAL A 103 -31.03 3.45 6.34
N PHE A 104 -30.74 4.05 5.20
CA PHE A 104 -29.39 4.48 4.82
C PHE A 104 -28.81 5.50 5.79
N GLU A 105 -29.62 6.46 6.23
CA GLU A 105 -29.17 7.48 7.19
C GLU A 105 -28.89 6.88 8.57
N ARG A 106 -29.69 5.90 9.01
CA ARG A 106 -29.42 5.14 10.24
C ARG A 106 -28.13 4.32 10.14
N VAL A 107 -27.88 3.67 9.01
CA VAL A 107 -26.63 2.92 8.77
C VAL A 107 -25.44 3.89 8.73
N ARG A 108 -25.58 5.06 8.09
CA ARG A 108 -24.56 6.12 8.05
C ARG A 108 -24.21 6.62 9.45
N LEU A 109 -25.22 6.97 10.25
CA LEU A 109 -25.04 7.42 11.63
C LEU A 109 -24.39 6.34 12.51
N ALA A 110 -24.88 5.10 12.45
CA ALA A 110 -24.30 3.99 13.22
C ALA A 110 -22.83 3.72 12.85
N LEU A 111 -22.47 3.86 11.57
CA LEU A 111 -21.07 3.71 11.13
C LEU A 111 -20.20 4.90 11.56
N HIS A 112 -20.72 6.13 11.57
CA HIS A 112 -20.01 7.30 12.11
C HIS A 112 -19.84 7.24 13.63
N GLU A 113 -20.85 6.78 14.38
CA GLU A 113 -20.74 6.55 15.81
C GLU A 113 -19.72 5.45 16.09
N ARG A 114 -19.80 4.33 15.36
CA ARG A 114 -18.82 3.24 15.53
C ARG A 114 -17.40 3.67 15.18
N ARG A 115 -17.23 4.53 14.17
CA ARG A 115 -15.96 5.16 13.83
C ARG A 115 -15.48 6.05 14.98
N SER A 116 -16.34 6.92 15.51
CA SER A 116 -16.02 7.83 16.62
C SER A 116 -15.70 7.09 17.91
N GLU A 117 -16.34 5.94 18.18
CA GLU A 117 -16.02 5.06 19.31
C GLU A 117 -14.64 4.40 19.17
N LEU A 118 -14.33 3.92 17.96
CA LEU A 118 -13.04 3.30 17.65
C LEU A 118 -11.91 4.34 17.69
N GLU A 119 -12.13 5.52 17.13
CA GLU A 119 -11.22 6.66 17.14
C GLU A 119 -11.08 7.28 18.54
N GLY A 120 -12.16 7.33 19.32
CA GLY A 120 -12.20 7.89 20.68
C GLY A 120 -11.57 7.00 21.75
N SER A 121 -11.28 5.73 21.43
CA SER A 121 -10.50 4.88 22.32
C SER A 121 -9.02 5.31 22.27
N CYS A 122 -8.51 5.91 23.35
CA CYS A 122 -7.09 6.29 23.47
C CYS A 122 -6.12 5.13 23.18
N ARG A 123 -6.59 3.88 23.31
CA ARG A 123 -5.83 2.67 22.94
C ARG A 123 -5.61 2.54 21.43
N GLY A 124 -6.59 2.90 20.59
CA GLY A 124 -6.48 2.82 19.14
C GLY A 124 -5.51 3.85 18.55
N ALA A 125 -5.54 5.07 19.08
CA ALA A 125 -4.61 6.13 18.68
C ALA A 125 -3.16 5.81 19.10
N SER A 126 -2.95 5.35 20.34
CA SER A 126 -1.62 4.93 20.83
C SER A 126 -1.06 3.75 20.03
N ASP A 127 -1.86 2.71 19.78
CA ASP A 127 -1.46 1.54 18.98
C ASP A 127 -1.09 1.94 17.54
N LEU A 128 -1.80 2.90 16.95
CA LEU A 128 -1.47 3.39 15.61
C LEU A 128 -0.15 4.17 15.57
N VAL A 129 0.09 5.04 16.56
CA VAL A 129 1.35 5.77 16.68
C VAL A 129 2.53 4.80 16.85
N ASP A 130 2.37 3.79 17.70
CA ASP A 130 3.39 2.75 17.91
C ASP A 130 3.68 1.98 16.62
N ARG A 131 2.63 1.55 15.90
CA ARG A 131 2.78 0.87 14.60
C ARG A 131 3.43 1.75 13.54
N LEU A 132 3.11 3.05 13.50
CA LEU A 132 3.79 3.99 12.61
C LEU A 132 5.27 4.11 12.98
N GLY A 133 5.61 4.13 14.27
CA GLY A 133 6.99 4.07 14.75
C GLY A 133 7.75 2.82 14.28
N GLU A 134 7.14 1.64 14.41
CA GLU A 134 7.73 0.38 13.93
C GLU A 134 7.91 0.34 12.41
N VAL A 135 6.94 0.86 11.67
CA VAL A 135 6.98 0.94 10.21
C VAL A 135 8.06 1.92 9.78
N ARG A 136 8.20 3.06 10.46
CA ARG A 136 9.30 4.02 10.24
C ARG A 136 10.64 3.34 10.42
N ALA A 137 10.85 2.63 11.54
CA ALA A 137 12.09 1.89 11.79
C ALA A 137 12.37 0.86 10.68
N SER A 138 11.34 0.15 10.23
CA SER A 138 11.43 -0.83 9.14
C SER A 138 11.82 -0.17 7.80
N LEU A 139 11.26 1.00 7.50
CA LEU A 139 11.57 1.78 6.30
C LEU A 139 12.99 2.34 6.34
N CYS A 140 13.44 2.90 7.46
CA CYS A 140 14.82 3.36 7.65
C CYS A 140 15.82 2.21 7.49
N ALA A 141 15.57 1.06 8.12
CA ALA A 141 16.40 -0.13 7.92
C ALA A 141 16.38 -0.60 6.46
N GLY A 142 15.23 -0.52 5.79
CA GLY A 142 15.10 -0.77 4.35
C GLY A 142 15.98 0.16 3.52
N ARG A 143 15.96 1.46 3.83
CA ARG A 143 16.76 2.49 3.16
C ARG A 143 18.25 2.17 3.19
N SER A 144 18.76 1.78 4.36
CA SER A 144 20.16 1.38 4.51
C SER A 144 20.52 0.14 3.72
N ARG A 145 19.60 -0.82 3.55
CA ARG A 145 19.85 -2.02 2.72
C ARG A 145 19.77 -1.77 1.23
N VAL A 146 18.96 -0.80 0.78
CA VAL A 146 18.84 -0.47 -0.64
C VAL A 146 20.20 -0.10 -1.25
N THR A 147 21.08 0.57 -0.50
CA THR A 147 22.42 0.95 -0.99
C THR A 147 23.29 -0.26 -1.32
N SER A 148 23.05 -1.42 -0.69
CA SER A 148 23.80 -2.66 -0.89
C SER A 148 23.11 -3.66 -1.83
N TRP A 149 22.02 -3.29 -2.51
CA TRP A 149 21.30 -4.20 -3.41
C TRP A 149 22.08 -4.45 -4.69
N THR A 150 22.59 -5.65 -4.89
CA THR A 150 23.32 -6.04 -6.11
C THR A 150 22.46 -6.89 -7.03
N LEU A 151 22.54 -6.64 -8.34
CA LEU A 151 21.92 -7.47 -9.36
C LEU A 151 22.98 -8.38 -10.02
N GLU A 152 22.61 -9.64 -10.26
CA GLU A 152 23.48 -10.64 -10.89
C GLU A 152 23.66 -10.40 -12.40
N THR A 153 22.82 -9.55 -13.00
CA THR A 153 22.86 -9.22 -14.43
C THR A 153 22.67 -7.73 -14.63
N THR A 154 23.42 -7.16 -15.57
CA THR A 154 23.37 -5.75 -15.96
C THR A 154 22.52 -5.52 -17.21
N GLY A 155 22.01 -4.30 -17.39
CA GLY A 155 21.30 -3.90 -18.61
C GLY A 155 19.83 -4.33 -18.66
N GLY A 156 19.14 -4.03 -19.76
CA GLY A 156 17.69 -4.23 -19.92
C GLY A 156 17.22 -5.68 -19.75
N GLU A 157 18.11 -6.66 -19.91
CA GLU A 157 17.85 -8.08 -19.67
C GLU A 157 17.47 -8.39 -18.24
N ALA A 158 18.05 -7.67 -17.28
CA ALA A 158 17.76 -7.80 -15.86
C ALA A 158 16.28 -7.59 -15.52
N ILE A 159 15.58 -6.77 -16.31
CA ILE A 159 14.19 -6.39 -16.05
C ILE A 159 13.22 -7.12 -16.98
N ARG A 160 13.62 -7.46 -18.21
CA ARG A 160 12.73 -8.00 -19.27
C ARG A 160 11.84 -9.14 -18.75
N ALA A 161 12.44 -10.16 -18.14
CA ALA A 161 11.73 -11.33 -17.66
C ALA A 161 10.81 -11.04 -16.46
N GLY A 162 11.16 -10.08 -15.60
CA GLY A 162 10.33 -9.68 -14.46
C GLY A 162 9.20 -8.72 -14.85
N MET A 163 9.42 -7.87 -15.85
CA MET A 163 8.41 -7.00 -16.43
C MET A 163 7.34 -7.81 -17.17
N GLU A 164 7.73 -8.79 -17.98
CA GLU A 164 6.79 -9.67 -18.68
C GLU A 164 5.90 -10.45 -17.69
N ARG A 165 6.51 -11.03 -16.63
CA ARG A 165 5.76 -11.72 -15.57
C ARG A 165 4.81 -10.80 -14.80
N THR A 166 5.25 -9.57 -14.50
CA THR A 166 4.41 -8.60 -13.79
C THR A 166 3.25 -8.13 -14.66
N TYR A 167 3.50 -7.89 -15.94
CA TYR A 167 2.47 -7.53 -16.92
C TYR A 167 1.44 -8.64 -17.10
N ARG A 168 1.90 -9.89 -17.31
CA ARG A 168 1.02 -11.07 -17.42
C ARG A 168 0.14 -11.24 -16.20
N ARG A 169 0.73 -11.24 -14.99
CA ARG A 169 -0.04 -11.34 -13.74
C ARG A 169 -1.04 -10.19 -13.56
N SER A 170 -0.69 -8.98 -13.98
CA SER A 170 -1.62 -7.84 -13.93
C SER A 170 -2.78 -8.00 -14.90
N ARG A 171 -2.53 -8.53 -16.10
CA ARG A 171 -3.59 -8.89 -17.07
C ARG A 171 -4.48 -10.00 -16.57
N ASP A 172 -3.92 -11.02 -15.92
CA ASP A 172 -4.70 -12.13 -15.37
C ASP A 172 -5.56 -11.67 -14.19
N ALA A 173 -5.02 -10.83 -13.29
CA ALA A 173 -5.80 -10.22 -12.21
C ALA A 173 -6.90 -9.28 -12.74
N MET A 174 -6.60 -8.50 -13.79
CA MET A 174 -7.60 -7.67 -14.45
C MET A 174 -8.70 -8.54 -15.07
N ARG A 175 -8.34 -9.62 -15.77
CA ARG A 175 -9.30 -10.57 -16.35
C ARG A 175 -10.17 -11.20 -15.28
N GLN A 176 -9.59 -11.68 -14.19
CA GLN A 176 -10.32 -12.22 -13.03
C GLN A 176 -11.26 -11.19 -12.41
N ALA A 177 -10.88 -9.91 -12.34
CA ALA A 177 -11.75 -8.85 -11.84
C ALA A 177 -12.92 -8.52 -12.79
N PHE A 178 -12.75 -8.70 -14.10
CA PHE A 178 -13.80 -8.50 -15.10
C PHE A 178 -14.69 -9.75 -15.30
N GLU A 179 -14.14 -10.95 -15.14
CA GLU A 179 -14.88 -12.22 -15.19
C GLU A 179 -15.58 -12.52 -13.86
N GLY A 180 -15.00 -12.07 -12.74
CA GLY A 180 -15.52 -12.20 -11.39
C GLY A 180 -16.37 -11.02 -10.93
N SER A 181 -17.13 -10.38 -11.83
CA SER A 181 -18.20 -9.45 -11.44
C SER A 181 -19.40 -10.22 -10.85
N ASP A 182 -19.13 -11.05 -9.84
CA ASP A 182 -20.06 -11.48 -8.83
C ASP A 182 -19.52 -10.93 -7.51
N VAL A 183 -20.38 -10.23 -6.78
CA VAL A 183 -20.04 -9.31 -5.66
C VAL A 183 -19.46 -10.04 -4.42
N GLU A 184 -19.22 -11.35 -4.50
CA GLU A 184 -18.59 -12.13 -3.44
C GLU A 184 -17.21 -12.63 -3.87
N VAL A 185 -16.14 -11.91 -3.50
CA VAL A 185 -14.88 -12.44 -2.94
C VAL A 185 -13.92 -11.23 -2.84
N TRP A 186 -14.05 -10.46 -1.76
CA TRP A 186 -12.97 -9.60 -1.26
C TRP A 186 -12.47 -10.16 0.07
N LYS A 187 -11.78 -11.30 0.01
CA LYS A 187 -10.90 -11.76 1.09
C LYS A 187 -9.45 -11.78 0.60
N GLU A 188 -8.66 -10.96 1.28
CA GLU A 188 -7.20 -11.06 1.47
C GLU A 188 -6.26 -10.88 0.26
N CYS A 189 -5.53 -9.75 0.28
CA CYS A 189 -4.21 -9.58 -0.35
C CYS A 189 -3.28 -8.74 0.54
#